data_AF-A0A356KI02-F1
#
_entry.id   AF-A0A356KI02-F1
#
_cell.length_a   1.000
_cell.length_b   1.000
_cell.length_c   1.000
_cell.angle_alpha   90.00
_cell.angle_beta   90.00
_cell.angle_gamma   90.00
#
_symmetry.space_group_name_H-M   'P 1'
#
loop_
_entity.id
_entity.type
_entity.pdbx_description
1 polymer ?
#
loop_
_entity_poly.entity_id
_entity_poly.type
_entity_poly.pdbx_seq_one_letter_code
_entity_poly.pdbx_strand_id
1 'polypeptide(L)'
;MSLERAKELEAAGQGPAAAAAYQAAACELPPAGAQAARLRAGLLLLADGQVPAGLEVLASVLEGVGEKLPSGGLADMAGALARMAWVRLGGVGAVQRAADDVPIADALRADALWGATLALYPIDPVLSLATGTRYQRAAKRAADAARIGRALSLEAWFRATASADSPADDLLDEAAELARSSEDAYLAGLVPYMRGTLRYLDGRWREGQRDYELGAACFAEIPGALIEQTSTRALGALCRLQRGDLAGARQGAESLLAEARARGDVFSEFLLDATLRWFLFLCDDTPQRGEEVLASIARWDEGVGRSAHFSLWSRLNTSASVALYRGQVAQAWEIQEAEWPALARSIFMRIRFAAHEAHFLRGRAALANAELAEASERRPFTRVAASMARRLSRAPEASARAWGAVLKAGLHRLAGEAAHARSADLEACASFEQLDMQLHGWAARWRLAENDAKRQAAEAALSARGVSAPGRLCALLSGSPPAPEAT
;
A
#
# COMPACT_ATOMS: atom_id res chain seq x y z
N MET A 1 14.67 -19.20 30.17
CA MET A 1 13.66 -20.18 29.67
C MET A 1 12.43 -19.47 29.11
N SER A 2 11.97 -18.38 29.72
CA SER A 2 10.83 -17.56 29.26
C SER A 2 11.00 -17.00 27.83
N LEU A 3 12.18 -16.47 27.48
CA LEU A 3 12.43 -15.88 26.15
C LEU A 3 12.43 -16.91 25.01
N GLU A 4 13.06 -18.08 25.20
CA GLU A 4 13.06 -19.13 24.17
C GLU A 4 11.64 -19.67 23.93
N ARG A 5 10.85 -19.87 25.00
CA ARG A 5 9.43 -20.19 24.87
C ARG A 5 8.65 -19.12 24.09
N ALA A 6 8.94 -17.84 24.30
CA ALA A 6 8.30 -16.76 23.56
C ALA A 6 8.59 -16.85 22.06
N LYS A 7 9.85 -17.10 21.69
CA LYS A 7 10.27 -17.32 20.29
C LYS A 7 9.63 -18.56 19.67
N GLU A 8 9.54 -19.66 20.41
CA GLU A 8 8.87 -20.89 19.96
C GLU A 8 7.38 -20.66 19.70
N LEU A 9 6.68 -19.98 20.62
CA LEU A 9 5.27 -19.63 20.46
C LEU A 9 5.04 -18.70 19.26
N GLU A 10 5.95 -17.74 19.06
CA GLU A 10 5.93 -16.85 17.91
C GLU A 10 6.15 -17.60 16.60
N ALA A 11 7.15 -18.49 16.54
CA ALA A 11 7.41 -19.33 15.38
C ALA A 11 6.24 -20.27 15.08
N ALA A 12 5.54 -20.73 16.13
CA ALA A 12 4.32 -21.52 16.02
C ALA A 12 3.07 -20.68 15.66
N GLY A 13 3.19 -19.37 15.49
CA GLY A 13 2.08 -18.50 15.09
C GLY A 13 1.06 -18.24 16.20
N GLN A 14 1.44 -18.40 17.47
CA GLN A 14 0.56 -18.14 18.60
C GLN A 14 0.72 -16.71 19.11
N GLY A 15 0.37 -15.73 18.27
CA GLY A 15 0.63 -14.29 18.50
C GLY A 15 0.32 -13.80 19.93
N PRO A 16 -0.91 -13.96 20.44
CA PRO A 16 -1.26 -13.51 21.79
C PRO A 16 -0.49 -14.23 22.91
N ALA A 17 -0.28 -15.54 22.78
CA ALA A 17 0.47 -16.32 23.76
C ALA A 17 1.96 -15.96 23.75
N ALA A 18 2.52 -15.73 22.56
CA ALA A 18 3.87 -15.25 22.37
C ALA A 18 4.05 -13.85 22.96
N ALA A 19 3.10 -12.93 22.73
CA ALA A 19 3.13 -11.59 23.32
C ALA A 19 3.13 -11.64 24.86
N ALA A 20 2.28 -12.48 25.47
CA ALA A 20 2.28 -12.69 26.92
C ALA A 20 3.60 -13.30 27.42
N ALA A 21 4.18 -14.26 26.68
CA ALA A 21 5.45 -14.86 27.02
C ALA A 21 6.63 -13.86 26.91
N TYR A 22 6.62 -12.99 25.91
CA TYR A 22 7.59 -11.90 25.78
C TYR A 22 7.47 -10.88 26.93
N GLN A 23 6.24 -10.53 27.34
CA GLN A 23 6.02 -9.68 28.51
C GLN A 23 6.55 -10.32 29.81
N ALA A 24 6.32 -11.63 30.01
CA ALA A 24 6.86 -12.35 31.15
C ALA A 24 8.40 -12.41 31.11
N ALA A 25 8.98 -12.70 29.95
CA ALA A 25 10.43 -12.69 29.75
C ALA A 25 11.05 -11.32 30.04
N ALA A 26 10.35 -10.23 29.72
CA ALA A 26 10.82 -8.88 29.99
C ALA A 26 11.00 -8.56 31.48
N CYS A 27 10.36 -9.30 32.39
CA CYS A 27 10.56 -9.15 33.84
C CYS A 27 11.86 -9.77 34.34
N GLU A 28 12.43 -10.71 33.57
CA GLU A 28 13.63 -11.48 33.94
C GLU A 28 14.90 -10.98 33.20
N LEU A 29 14.71 -10.21 32.12
CA LEU A 29 15.79 -9.75 31.26
C LEU A 29 16.42 -8.44 31.76
N PRO A 30 17.71 -8.20 31.47
CA PRO A 30 18.34 -6.89 31.64
C PRO A 30 17.57 -5.79 30.85
N PRO A 31 17.72 -4.51 31.19
CA PRO A 31 16.91 -3.42 30.63
C PRO A 31 16.77 -3.41 29.10
N ALA A 32 17.87 -3.64 28.38
CA ALA A 32 17.86 -3.70 26.92
C ALA A 32 17.03 -4.88 26.38
N GLY A 33 17.23 -6.08 26.92
CA GLY A 33 16.47 -7.27 26.56
C GLY A 33 14.99 -7.16 26.96
N ALA A 34 14.72 -6.56 28.12
CA ALA A 34 13.37 -6.32 28.60
C ALA A 34 12.60 -5.37 27.67
N GLN A 35 13.23 -4.30 27.22
CA GLN A 35 12.59 -3.38 26.28
C GLN A 35 12.34 -4.04 24.93
N ALA A 36 13.33 -4.76 24.37
CA ALA A 36 13.17 -5.47 23.10
C ALA A 36 12.02 -6.49 23.17
N ALA A 37 11.92 -7.24 24.26
CA ALA A 37 10.83 -8.19 24.49
C ALA A 37 9.46 -7.49 24.59
N ARG A 38 9.35 -6.37 25.33
CA ARG A 38 8.09 -5.59 25.38
C ARG A 38 7.72 -5.02 24.03
N LEU A 39 8.68 -4.48 23.29
CA LEU A 39 8.45 -3.99 21.93
C LEU A 39 7.90 -5.12 21.06
N ARG A 40 8.53 -6.30 21.08
CA ARG A 40 8.06 -7.45 20.32
C ARG A 40 6.64 -7.89 20.70
N ALA A 41 6.32 -7.91 21.99
CA ALA A 41 4.97 -8.19 22.45
C ALA A 41 3.94 -7.20 21.91
N GLY A 42 4.24 -5.90 21.93
CA GLY A 42 3.38 -4.87 21.34
C GLY A 42 3.16 -5.07 19.85
N LEU A 43 4.22 -5.36 19.09
CA LEU A 43 4.13 -5.63 17.65
C LEU A 43 3.25 -6.85 17.34
N LEU A 44 3.37 -7.93 18.12
CA LEU A 44 2.55 -9.13 17.95
C LEU A 44 1.07 -8.86 18.23
N LEU A 45 0.76 -8.09 19.27
CA LEU A 45 -0.62 -7.69 19.57
C LEU A 45 -1.24 -6.83 18.46
N LEU A 46 -0.44 -5.92 17.89
CA LEU A 46 -0.88 -5.10 16.76
C LEU A 46 -1.14 -5.94 15.50
N ALA A 47 -0.26 -6.89 15.19
CA ALA A 47 -0.42 -7.80 14.05
C ALA A 47 -1.65 -8.72 14.20
N ASP A 48 -1.94 -9.17 15.41
CA ASP A 48 -3.13 -9.96 15.76
C ASP A 48 -4.45 -9.15 15.70
N GLY A 49 -4.38 -7.83 15.52
CA GLY A 49 -5.55 -6.94 15.49
C GLY A 49 -6.01 -6.46 16.86
N GLN A 50 -5.32 -6.83 17.95
CA GLN A 50 -5.52 -6.28 19.30
C GLN A 50 -4.89 -4.89 19.44
N VAL A 51 -5.31 -3.98 18.56
CA VAL A 51 -4.68 -2.67 18.37
C VAL A 51 -4.65 -1.83 19.65
N PRO A 52 -5.74 -1.71 20.44
CA PRO A 52 -5.70 -0.95 21.69
C PRO A 52 -4.64 -1.45 22.69
N ALA A 53 -4.57 -2.78 22.89
CA ALA A 53 -3.59 -3.39 23.79
C ALA A 53 -2.16 -3.24 23.25
N GLY A 54 -1.96 -3.42 21.95
CA GLY A 54 -0.65 -3.21 21.33
C GLY A 54 -0.17 -1.76 21.42
N LEU A 55 -1.07 -0.78 21.23
CA LEU A 55 -0.76 0.65 21.40
C LEU A 55 -0.42 1.00 22.85
N GLU A 56 -1.08 0.40 23.84
CA GLU A 56 -0.76 0.58 25.26
C GLU A 56 0.65 0.07 25.58
N VAL A 57 1.01 -1.12 25.08
CA VAL A 57 2.37 -1.67 25.22
C VAL A 57 3.40 -0.78 24.53
N LEU A 58 3.13 -0.31 23.31
CA LEU A 58 4.03 0.61 22.60
C LEU A 58 4.18 1.94 23.36
N ALA A 59 3.11 2.50 23.92
CA ALA A 59 3.18 3.70 24.73
C ALA A 59 4.11 3.51 25.94
N SER A 60 3.96 2.39 26.67
CA SER A 60 4.85 2.04 27.78
C SER A 60 6.32 1.90 27.36
N VAL A 61 6.58 1.26 26.21
CA VAL A 61 7.94 1.10 25.65
C VAL A 61 8.56 2.46 25.31
N LEU A 62 7.80 3.37 24.71
CA LEU A 62 8.26 4.73 24.38
C LEU A 62 8.50 5.56 25.64
N GLU A 63 7.61 5.49 26.63
CA GLU A 63 7.77 6.20 27.91
C GLU A 63 9.04 5.76 28.64
N GLY A 64 9.37 4.46 28.60
CA GLY A 64 10.60 3.91 29.17
C GLY A 64 11.91 4.51 28.60
N VAL A 65 11.87 5.12 27.41
CA VAL A 65 13.00 5.82 26.77
C VAL A 65 12.84 7.34 26.72
N GLY A 66 11.85 7.87 27.45
CA GLY A 66 11.56 9.31 27.52
C GLY A 66 10.88 9.86 26.26
N GLU A 67 10.26 8.99 25.46
CA GLU A 67 9.43 9.38 24.33
C GLU A 67 7.95 9.25 24.70
N LYS A 68 7.06 9.88 23.93
CA LYS A 68 5.60 9.75 24.09
C LYS A 68 4.98 9.29 22.80
N LEU A 69 4.01 8.37 22.89
CA LEU A 69 3.19 8.04 21.72
C LEU A 69 2.46 9.32 21.26
N PRO A 70 2.54 9.70 19.97
CA PRO A 70 1.82 10.87 19.47
C PRO A 70 0.29 10.64 19.59
N SER A 71 -0.48 11.72 19.70
CA SER A 71 -1.94 11.64 19.83
C SER A 71 -2.67 11.72 18.48
N GLY A 72 -1.94 11.95 17.39
CA GLY A 72 -2.47 11.96 16.01
C GLY A 72 -3.12 13.29 15.60
N GLY A 73 -2.96 14.34 16.42
CA GLY A 73 -3.52 15.65 16.15
C GLY A 73 -2.75 16.45 15.08
N LEU A 74 -3.35 17.56 14.62
CA LEU A 74 -2.71 18.50 13.67
C LEU A 74 -1.33 18.99 14.15
N ALA A 75 -1.13 19.13 15.47
CA ALA A 75 0.15 19.53 16.05
C ALA A 75 1.25 18.49 15.82
N ASP A 76 0.94 17.19 15.92
CA ASP A 76 1.90 16.12 15.63
C ASP A 76 2.28 16.11 14.16
N MET A 77 1.30 16.29 13.27
CA MET A 77 1.52 16.40 11.83
C MET A 77 2.38 17.63 11.49
N ALA A 78 2.03 18.82 12.02
CA ALA A 78 2.80 20.05 11.79
C ALA A 78 4.23 19.93 12.33
N GLY A 79 4.40 19.36 13.52
CA GLY A 79 5.71 19.10 14.11
C GLY A 79 6.53 18.10 13.29
N ALA A 80 5.90 17.06 12.73
CA ALA A 80 6.57 16.11 11.85
C ALA A 80 7.04 16.78 10.56
N LEU A 81 6.19 17.57 9.91
CA LEU A 81 6.55 18.34 8.71
C LEU A 81 7.70 19.32 8.97
N ALA A 82 7.69 20.01 10.11
CA ALA A 82 8.78 20.89 10.52
C ALA A 82 10.09 20.11 10.71
N ARG A 83 10.03 18.91 11.33
CA ARG A 83 11.20 18.03 11.48
C ARG A 83 11.73 17.53 10.14
N MET A 84 10.86 17.17 9.20
CA MET A 84 11.27 16.80 7.85
C MET A 84 12.02 17.95 7.15
N ALA A 85 11.49 19.17 7.24
CA ALA A 85 12.17 20.35 6.68
C ALA A 85 13.56 20.56 7.31
N TRP A 86 13.68 20.37 8.62
CA TRP A 86 14.96 20.47 9.32
C TRP A 86 15.96 19.36 8.91
N VAL A 87 15.49 18.11 8.80
CA VAL A 87 16.33 16.98 8.35
C VAL A 87 16.85 17.21 6.93
N ARG A 88 16.02 17.79 6.04
CA ARG A 88 16.43 18.18 4.68
C ARG A 88 17.55 19.21 4.64
N LEU A 89 17.53 20.17 5.57
CA LEU A 89 18.54 21.23 5.64
C LEU A 89 19.84 20.77 6.31
N GLY A 90 19.77 19.78 7.20
CA GLY A 90 20.92 19.34 8.01
C GLY A 90 21.63 18.06 7.54
N GLY A 91 21.15 17.38 6.49
CA GLY A 91 21.66 16.06 6.04
C GLY A 91 21.41 14.94 7.05
N VAL A 92 21.37 13.66 6.65
CA VAL A 92 21.23 12.53 7.61
C VAL A 92 22.59 11.89 7.97
N GLY A 93 23.59 12.02 7.10
CA GLY A 93 24.93 11.50 7.32
C GLY A 93 25.81 12.40 8.19
N ALA A 94 26.14 11.94 9.40
CA ALA A 94 27.26 12.47 10.17
C ALA A 94 27.77 11.43 11.20
N VAL A 95 29.09 11.21 11.18
CA VAL A 95 29.96 10.43 12.10
C VAL A 95 29.44 9.02 12.44
N GLN A 96 30.10 8.00 11.89
CA GLN A 96 29.83 6.61 12.25
C GLN A 96 30.64 6.23 13.49
N ARG A 97 29.94 5.92 14.59
CA ARG A 97 30.48 5.18 15.73
C ARG A 97 30.43 3.69 15.43
N ALA A 98 31.35 2.91 16.01
CA ALA A 98 31.17 1.48 16.07
C ALA A 98 29.90 1.16 16.88
N ALA A 99 29.20 0.06 16.55
CA ALA A 99 27.96 -0.30 17.23
C ALA A 99 28.12 -0.42 18.76
N ASP A 100 29.28 -0.92 19.20
CA ASP A 100 29.61 -1.11 20.62
C ASP A 100 29.87 0.22 21.37
N ASP A 101 30.18 1.29 20.64
CA ASP A 101 30.43 2.62 21.19
C ASP A 101 29.16 3.47 21.33
N VAL A 102 28.01 2.95 20.88
CA VAL A 102 26.72 3.64 21.01
C VAL A 102 26.22 3.54 22.45
N PRO A 103 25.93 4.66 23.13
CA PRO A 103 25.30 4.61 24.44
C PRO A 103 24.00 3.80 24.39
N ILE A 104 23.88 2.79 25.27
CA ILE A 104 22.73 1.87 25.32
C ILE A 104 21.40 2.64 25.31
N ALA A 105 21.31 3.75 26.05
CA ALA A 105 20.09 4.56 26.10
C ALA A 105 19.68 5.15 24.73
N ASP A 106 20.65 5.55 23.89
CA ASP A 106 20.37 6.09 22.56
C ASP A 106 19.98 4.99 21.58
N ALA A 107 20.64 3.82 21.66
CA ALA A 107 20.26 2.62 20.91
C ALA A 107 18.82 2.20 21.20
N LEU A 108 18.48 2.04 22.48
CA LEU A 108 17.14 1.68 22.95
C LEU A 108 16.05 2.67 22.54
N ARG A 109 16.35 3.98 22.60
CA ARG A 109 15.43 5.02 22.12
C ARG A 109 15.16 4.88 20.62
N ALA A 110 16.21 4.72 19.84
CA ALA A 110 16.09 4.61 18.39
C ALA A 110 15.35 3.34 17.97
N ASP A 111 15.62 2.19 18.60
CA ASP A 111 14.97 0.93 18.25
C ASP A 111 13.48 0.93 18.61
N ALA A 112 13.11 1.52 19.75
CA ALA A 112 11.71 1.73 20.11
C ALA A 112 10.97 2.63 19.11
N LEU A 113 11.59 3.74 18.68
CA LEU A 113 11.01 4.64 17.68
C LEU A 113 10.91 3.99 16.30
N TRP A 114 11.90 3.17 15.91
CA TRP A 114 11.86 2.40 14.65
C TRP A 114 10.71 1.40 14.65
N GLY A 115 10.63 0.58 15.70
CA GLY A 115 9.56 -0.42 15.84
C GLY A 115 8.16 0.23 15.84
N ALA A 116 7.99 1.34 16.56
CA ALA A 116 6.75 2.11 16.54
C ALA A 116 6.43 2.66 15.14
N THR A 117 7.44 3.19 14.41
CA THR A 117 7.25 3.74 13.05
C THR A 117 6.67 2.71 12.10
N LEU A 118 7.24 1.49 12.09
CA LEU A 118 6.81 0.40 11.23
C LEU A 118 5.42 -0.10 11.60
N ALA A 119 5.18 -0.32 12.90
CA ALA A 119 3.91 -0.85 13.40
C ALA A 119 2.73 0.10 13.19
N LEU A 120 2.98 1.40 13.31
CA LEU A 120 1.96 2.42 13.19
C LEU A 120 1.63 2.73 11.73
N TYR A 121 2.48 2.39 10.76
CA TYR A 121 2.23 2.69 9.34
C TYR A 121 0.87 2.19 8.84
N PRO A 122 0.50 0.91 9.02
CA PRO A 122 -0.80 0.41 8.59
C PRO A 122 -1.98 0.85 9.46
N ILE A 123 -1.71 1.30 10.69
CA ILE A 123 -2.74 1.71 11.67
C ILE A 123 -3.08 3.19 11.48
N ASP A 124 -2.07 4.05 11.53
CA ASP A 124 -2.19 5.49 11.43
C ASP A 124 -0.92 6.09 10.79
N PRO A 125 -0.96 6.42 9.50
CA PRO A 125 0.18 6.99 8.80
C PRO A 125 0.68 8.32 9.40
N VAL A 126 -0.15 9.07 10.13
CA VAL A 126 0.27 10.31 10.80
C VAL A 126 1.10 9.98 12.04
N LEU A 127 0.70 8.97 12.81
CA LEU A 127 1.50 8.49 13.96
C LEU A 127 2.83 7.88 13.50
N SER A 128 2.80 7.11 12.40
CA SER A 128 4.01 6.57 11.76
C SER A 128 4.96 7.69 11.31
N LEU A 129 4.44 8.73 10.65
CA LEU A 129 5.22 9.91 10.27
C LEU A 129 5.81 10.65 11.49
N ALA A 130 5.00 10.82 12.54
CA ALA A 130 5.43 11.54 13.74
C ALA A 130 6.53 10.79 14.51
N THR A 131 6.42 9.48 14.64
CA THR A 131 7.45 8.61 15.25
C THR A 131 8.68 8.48 14.36
N GLY A 132 8.51 8.33 13.05
CA GLY A 132 9.60 8.23 12.08
C GLY A 132 10.49 9.45 12.02
N THR A 133 9.93 10.66 12.08
CA THR A 133 10.72 11.90 12.15
C THR A 133 11.47 12.07 13.48
N ARG A 134 10.99 11.46 14.57
CA ARG A 134 11.72 11.40 15.84
C ARG A 134 12.83 10.34 15.77
N TYR A 135 12.56 9.20 15.14
CA TYR A 135 13.56 8.17 14.85
C TYR A 135 14.77 8.74 14.12
N GLN A 136 14.57 9.52 13.05
CA GLN A 136 15.68 10.15 12.31
C GLN A 136 16.61 10.99 13.21
N ARG A 137 16.07 11.66 14.24
CA ARG A 137 16.89 12.41 15.21
C ARG A 137 17.60 11.49 16.20
N ALA A 138 16.94 10.42 16.64
CA ALA A 138 17.54 9.42 17.52
C ALA A 138 18.67 8.66 16.80
N ALA A 139 18.46 8.27 15.55
CA ALA A 139 19.47 7.64 14.70
C ALA A 139 20.72 8.51 14.53
N LYS A 140 20.56 9.82 14.28
CA LYS A 140 21.69 10.77 14.24
C LYS A 140 22.45 10.88 15.56
N ARG A 141 21.77 10.74 16.70
CA ARG A 141 22.40 10.81 18.03
C ARG A 141 23.17 9.53 18.34
N ALA A 142 22.58 8.37 18.06
CA ALA A 142 23.24 7.07 18.17
C ALA A 142 24.48 7.02 17.26
N ALA A 143 24.31 7.51 16.03
CA ALA A 143 25.35 7.69 15.02
C ALA A 143 26.03 6.39 14.59
N ASP A 144 25.30 5.28 14.52
CA ASP A 144 25.77 4.02 13.93
C ASP A 144 25.22 3.80 12.52
N ALA A 145 25.94 3.01 11.72
CA ALA A 145 25.63 2.77 10.31
C ALA A 145 24.22 2.18 10.09
N ALA A 146 23.80 1.21 10.92
CA ALA A 146 22.51 0.55 10.78
C ALA A 146 21.35 1.53 10.97
N ARG A 147 21.38 2.33 12.04
CA ARG A 147 20.32 3.29 12.34
C ARG A 147 20.30 4.48 11.39
N ILE A 148 21.49 4.94 10.95
CA ILE A 148 21.58 5.97 9.90
C ILE A 148 20.98 5.43 8.59
N GLY A 149 21.31 4.20 8.18
CA GLY A 149 20.79 3.58 6.97
C GLY A 149 19.26 3.43 6.97
N ARG A 150 18.68 3.01 8.10
CA ARG A 150 17.22 2.98 8.28
C ARG A 150 16.61 4.39 8.20
N ALA A 151 17.27 5.40 8.77
CA ALA A 151 16.81 6.79 8.72
C ALA A 151 16.86 7.39 7.30
N LEU A 152 17.90 7.06 6.53
CA LEU A 152 18.03 7.40 5.11
C LEU A 152 16.92 6.73 4.28
N SER A 153 16.69 5.45 4.54
CA SER A 153 15.62 4.67 3.88
C SER A 153 14.24 5.27 4.12
N LEU A 154 13.96 5.71 5.36
CA LEU A 154 12.72 6.39 5.71
C LEU A 154 12.62 7.79 5.06
N GLU A 155 13.71 8.54 5.03
CA GLU A 155 13.75 9.85 4.37
C GLU A 155 13.50 9.74 2.87
N ALA A 156 14.05 8.71 2.21
CA ALA A 156 13.82 8.41 0.81
C ALA A 156 12.32 8.23 0.52
N TRP A 157 11.64 7.39 1.33
CA TRP A 157 10.20 7.19 1.21
C TRP A 157 9.39 8.48 1.39
N PHE A 158 9.71 9.27 2.42
CA PHE A 158 9.03 10.54 2.66
C PHE A 158 9.22 11.54 1.51
N ARG A 159 10.43 11.61 0.94
CA ARG A 159 10.74 12.50 -0.18
C ARG A 159 10.02 12.08 -1.46
N ALA A 160 10.05 10.80 -1.78
CA ALA A 160 9.37 10.26 -2.96
C ALA A 160 7.84 10.37 -2.86
N THR A 161 7.28 10.28 -1.65
CA THR A 161 5.84 10.52 -1.45
C THR A 161 5.48 11.98 -1.69
N ALA A 162 6.34 12.92 -1.29
CA ALA A 162 6.11 14.35 -1.45
C ALA A 162 6.36 14.86 -2.88
N SER A 163 7.31 14.28 -3.60
CA SER A 163 7.68 14.68 -4.97
C SER A 163 8.21 13.51 -5.78
N ALA A 164 7.78 13.40 -7.03
CA ALA A 164 8.32 12.42 -7.99
C ALA A 164 9.79 12.69 -8.33
N ASP A 165 10.19 13.96 -8.41
CA ASP A 165 11.56 14.38 -8.81
C ASP A 165 12.54 14.42 -7.61
N SER A 166 12.24 13.71 -6.53
CA SER A 166 13.07 13.75 -5.33
C SER A 166 14.34 12.89 -5.47
N PRO A 167 15.47 13.25 -4.83
CA PRO A 167 16.70 12.45 -4.83
C PRO A 167 16.59 11.24 -3.87
N ALA A 168 15.47 10.52 -3.92
CA ALA A 168 15.20 9.42 -3.01
C ALA A 168 16.04 8.18 -3.33
N ASP A 169 16.37 7.95 -4.61
CA ASP A 169 17.28 6.88 -5.01
C ASP A 169 18.70 7.12 -4.45
N ASP A 170 19.21 8.37 -4.47
CA ASP A 170 20.54 8.72 -3.91
C ASP A 170 20.63 8.37 -2.41
N LEU A 171 19.56 8.62 -1.65
CA LEU A 171 19.50 8.28 -0.22
C LEU A 171 19.49 6.76 0.01
N LEU A 172 18.84 6.00 -0.89
CA LEU A 172 18.84 4.54 -0.83
C LEU A 172 20.18 3.94 -1.26
N ASP A 173 20.92 4.62 -2.15
CA ASP A 173 22.27 4.23 -2.53
C ASP A 173 23.24 4.42 -1.36
N GLU A 174 23.15 5.55 -0.64
CA GLU A 174 23.90 5.77 0.62
C GLU A 174 23.52 4.72 1.68
N ALA A 175 22.23 4.42 1.85
CA ALA A 175 21.79 3.36 2.77
C ALA A 175 22.32 1.97 2.35
N ALA A 176 22.43 1.69 1.05
CA ALA A 176 23.00 0.45 0.52
C ALA A 176 24.50 0.34 0.83
N GLU A 177 25.23 1.44 0.74
CA GLU A 177 26.64 1.50 1.13
C GLU A 177 26.82 1.19 2.61
N LEU A 178 25.99 1.76 3.48
CA LEU A 178 25.98 1.46 4.91
C LEU A 178 25.65 -0.01 5.19
N ALA A 179 24.67 -0.58 4.48
CA ALA A 179 24.33 -1.99 4.61
C ALA A 179 25.54 -2.90 4.33
N ARG A 180 26.30 -2.58 3.27
CA ARG A 180 27.50 -3.34 2.89
C ARG A 180 28.65 -3.13 3.86
N SER A 181 28.94 -1.89 4.26
CA SER A 181 30.10 -1.59 5.10
C SER A 181 29.94 -2.05 6.55
N SER A 182 28.70 -2.16 7.03
CA SER A 182 28.38 -2.64 8.38
C SER A 182 27.95 -4.10 8.44
N GLU A 183 27.85 -4.78 7.29
CA GLU A 183 27.35 -6.15 7.17
C GLU A 183 25.96 -6.34 7.83
N ASP A 184 25.12 -5.29 7.87
CA ASP A 184 23.78 -5.34 8.48
C ASP A 184 22.78 -6.02 7.53
N ALA A 185 22.43 -7.26 7.86
CA ALA A 185 21.49 -8.07 7.09
C ALA A 185 20.08 -7.46 7.01
N TYR A 186 19.61 -6.80 8.06
CA TYR A 186 18.28 -6.18 8.07
C TYR A 186 18.22 -5.00 7.11
N LEU A 187 19.27 -4.16 7.11
CA LEU A 187 19.38 -3.05 6.18
C LEU A 187 19.53 -3.54 4.73
N ALA A 188 20.24 -4.66 4.52
CA ALA A 188 20.35 -5.31 3.21
C ALA A 188 18.99 -5.79 2.65
N GLY A 189 18.00 -6.07 3.50
CA GLY A 189 16.60 -6.31 3.09
C GLY A 189 15.75 -5.04 3.00
N LEU A 190 15.96 -4.09 3.91
CA LEU A 190 15.17 -2.85 3.97
C LEU A 190 15.39 -1.95 2.75
N VAL A 191 16.64 -1.83 2.28
CA VAL A 191 16.98 -1.00 1.11
C VAL A 191 16.21 -1.44 -0.16
N PRO A 192 16.28 -2.72 -0.59
CA PRO A 192 15.50 -3.17 -1.75
C PRO A 192 13.99 -3.09 -1.50
N TYR A 193 13.49 -3.35 -0.30
CA TYR A 193 12.06 -3.13 0.02
C TYR A 193 11.62 -1.67 -0.21
N MET A 194 12.40 -0.71 0.28
CA MET A 194 12.11 0.71 0.09
C MET A 194 12.26 1.13 -1.36
N ARG A 195 13.27 0.63 -2.07
CA ARG A 195 13.43 0.89 -3.52
C ARG A 195 12.22 0.37 -4.30
N GLY A 196 11.78 -0.85 -4.01
CA GLY A 196 10.57 -1.43 -4.57
C GLY A 196 9.33 -0.56 -4.32
N THR A 197 9.21 0.03 -3.13
CA THR A 197 8.15 0.99 -2.78
C THR A 197 8.21 2.25 -3.63
N LEU A 198 9.40 2.81 -3.87
CA LEU A 198 9.55 3.98 -4.75
C LEU A 198 9.14 3.65 -6.19
N ARG A 199 9.65 2.53 -6.73
CA ARG A 199 9.32 2.06 -8.09
C ARG A 199 7.83 1.75 -8.23
N TYR A 200 7.20 1.22 -7.19
CA TYR A 200 5.75 1.04 -7.13
C TYR A 200 5.00 2.36 -7.23
N LEU A 201 5.38 3.38 -6.44
CA LEU A 201 4.74 4.70 -6.48
C LEU A 201 4.85 5.38 -7.85
N ASP A 202 5.96 5.15 -8.56
CA ASP A 202 6.20 5.71 -9.89
C ASP A 202 5.63 4.85 -11.04
N GLY A 203 5.00 3.72 -10.74
CA GLY A 203 4.41 2.80 -11.72
C GLY A 203 5.42 1.96 -12.50
N ARG A 204 6.65 1.81 -11.99
CA ARG A 204 7.73 0.98 -12.56
C ARG A 204 7.62 -0.46 -12.06
N TRP A 205 6.50 -1.12 -12.37
CA TRP A 205 6.09 -2.40 -11.77
C TRP A 205 7.13 -3.52 -11.87
N ARG A 206 7.76 -3.66 -13.04
CA ARG A 206 8.75 -4.73 -13.28
C ARG A 206 10.00 -4.55 -12.43
N GLU A 207 10.43 -3.31 -12.24
CA GLU A 207 11.59 -3.00 -11.40
C GLU A 207 11.22 -3.15 -9.93
N GLY A 208 10.07 -2.62 -9.52
CA GLY A 208 9.57 -2.78 -8.16
C GLY A 208 9.38 -4.24 -7.77
N GLN A 209 8.89 -5.09 -8.68
CA GLN A 209 8.80 -6.54 -8.45
C GLN A 209 10.18 -7.15 -8.13
N ARG A 210 11.22 -6.82 -8.91
CA ARG A 210 12.57 -7.35 -8.69
C ARG A 210 13.13 -6.89 -7.35
N ASP A 211 12.95 -5.61 -7.03
CA ASP A 211 13.40 -5.04 -5.76
C ASP A 211 12.70 -5.71 -4.57
N TYR A 212 11.38 -5.95 -4.66
CA TYR A 212 10.67 -6.70 -3.62
C TYR A 212 11.12 -8.17 -3.53
N GLU A 213 11.37 -8.85 -4.66
CA GLU A 213 11.90 -10.23 -4.65
C GLU A 213 13.28 -10.30 -3.95
N LEU A 214 14.15 -9.32 -4.20
CA LEU A 214 15.44 -9.19 -3.50
C LEU A 214 15.25 -8.95 -2.01
N GLY A 215 14.40 -7.99 -1.63
CA GLY A 215 14.12 -7.71 -0.21
C GLY A 215 13.53 -8.90 0.52
N ALA A 216 12.63 -9.65 -0.12
CA ALA A 216 12.02 -10.84 0.46
C ALA A 216 13.04 -11.95 0.70
N ALA A 217 13.99 -12.13 -0.24
CA ALA A 217 15.08 -13.09 -0.07
C ALA A 217 15.99 -12.71 1.11
N CYS A 218 16.32 -11.42 1.27
CA CYS A 218 17.11 -10.94 2.41
C CYS A 218 16.36 -11.14 3.75
N PHE A 219 15.08 -10.76 3.81
CA PHE A 219 14.30 -10.87 5.06
C PHE A 219 14.00 -12.30 5.46
N ALA A 220 13.98 -13.27 4.54
CA ALA A 220 13.72 -14.68 4.83
C ALA A 220 14.73 -15.27 5.84
N GLU A 221 15.97 -14.80 5.79
CA GLU A 221 17.05 -15.23 6.69
C GLU A 221 17.05 -14.49 8.04
N ILE A 222 16.12 -13.56 8.27
CA ILE A 222 16.09 -12.71 9.47
C ILE A 222 14.99 -13.16 10.42
N PRO A 223 15.33 -13.77 11.58
CA PRO A 223 14.36 -14.13 12.60
C PRO A 223 13.57 -12.90 13.06
N GLY A 224 12.25 -13.01 13.07
CA GLY A 224 11.35 -11.96 13.56
C GLY A 224 11.01 -10.86 12.53
N ALA A 225 11.52 -10.88 11.31
CA ALA A 225 11.17 -9.90 10.26
C ALA A 225 9.83 -10.21 9.55
N LEU A 226 8.86 -10.82 10.25
CA LEU A 226 7.65 -11.38 9.64
C LEU A 226 6.80 -10.33 8.91
N ILE A 227 6.64 -9.15 9.51
CA ILE A 227 5.85 -8.06 8.93
C ILE A 227 6.52 -7.57 7.65
N GLU A 228 7.84 -7.40 7.68
CA GLU A 228 8.64 -7.01 6.52
C GLU A 228 8.59 -8.06 5.41
N GLN A 229 8.73 -9.35 5.75
CA GLN A 229 8.61 -10.45 4.80
C GLN A 229 7.24 -10.46 4.12
N THR A 230 6.15 -10.40 4.90
CA THR A 230 4.80 -10.42 4.35
C THR A 230 4.53 -9.17 3.50
N SER A 231 4.88 -7.98 4.00
CA SER A 231 4.67 -6.72 3.28
C SER A 231 5.43 -6.70 1.95
N THR A 232 6.69 -7.14 1.96
CA THR A 232 7.53 -7.20 0.76
C THR A 232 6.96 -8.17 -0.28
N ARG A 233 6.57 -9.39 0.14
CA ARG A 233 5.98 -10.38 -0.77
C ARG A 233 4.60 -9.95 -1.30
N ALA A 234 3.77 -9.32 -0.46
CA ALA A 234 2.45 -8.82 -0.84
C ALA A 234 2.56 -7.69 -1.89
N LEU A 235 3.45 -6.73 -1.67
CA LEU A 235 3.70 -5.64 -2.64
C LEU A 235 4.35 -6.16 -3.93
N GLY A 236 5.22 -7.16 -3.84
CA GLY A 236 5.74 -7.89 -5.01
C GLY A 236 4.63 -8.56 -5.83
N ALA A 237 3.67 -9.21 -5.17
CA ALA A 237 2.50 -9.80 -5.83
C ALA A 237 1.59 -8.72 -6.46
N LEU A 238 1.48 -7.54 -5.84
CA LEU A 238 0.75 -6.41 -6.39
C LEU A 238 1.43 -5.85 -7.65
N CYS A 239 2.77 -5.77 -7.70
CA CYS A 239 3.49 -5.45 -8.93
C CYS A 239 3.20 -6.46 -10.05
N ARG A 240 3.14 -7.77 -9.74
CA ARG A 240 2.75 -8.80 -10.73
C ARG A 240 1.33 -8.58 -11.23
N LEU A 241 0.40 -8.27 -10.33
CA LEU A 241 -0.99 -7.96 -10.69
C LEU A 241 -1.07 -6.76 -11.64
N GLN A 242 -0.39 -5.66 -11.32
CA GLN A 242 -0.38 -4.47 -12.19
C GLN A 242 0.17 -4.78 -13.59
N ARG A 243 1.11 -5.73 -13.67
CA ARG A 243 1.66 -6.24 -14.95
C ARG A 243 0.73 -7.20 -15.70
N GLY A 244 -0.33 -7.69 -15.06
CA GLY A 244 -1.22 -8.72 -15.60
C GLY A 244 -0.70 -10.14 -15.48
N ASP A 245 0.33 -10.39 -14.67
CA ASP A 245 0.73 -11.74 -14.24
C ASP A 245 -0.20 -12.21 -13.11
N LEU A 246 -1.42 -12.59 -13.50
CA LEU A 246 -2.45 -13.02 -12.55
C LEU A 246 -2.08 -14.34 -11.86
N ALA A 247 -1.42 -15.26 -12.57
CA ALA A 247 -1.02 -16.54 -12.01
C ALA A 247 0.00 -16.34 -10.88
N GLY A 248 1.06 -15.56 -11.12
CA GLY A 248 2.07 -15.25 -10.10
C GLY A 248 1.53 -14.41 -8.94
N ALA A 249 0.57 -13.51 -9.20
CA ALA A 249 -0.12 -12.76 -8.16
C ALA A 249 -1.00 -13.65 -7.27
N ARG A 250 -1.80 -14.56 -7.86
CA ARG A 250 -2.65 -15.51 -7.12
C ARG A 250 -1.82 -16.43 -6.25
N GLN A 251 -0.83 -17.10 -6.83
CA GLN A 251 0.03 -18.03 -6.10
C GLN A 251 0.70 -17.35 -4.90
N GLY A 252 1.21 -16.12 -5.10
CA GLY A 252 1.79 -15.33 -4.02
C GLY A 252 0.78 -14.98 -2.92
N ALA A 253 -0.41 -14.54 -3.31
CA ALA A 253 -1.49 -14.17 -2.39
C ALA A 253 -1.97 -15.35 -1.54
N GLU A 254 -2.21 -16.50 -2.18
CA GLU A 254 -2.72 -17.70 -1.52
C GLU A 254 -1.71 -18.27 -0.53
N SER A 255 -0.44 -18.33 -0.91
CA SER A 255 0.65 -18.74 0.00
C SER A 255 0.72 -17.83 1.22
N LEU A 256 0.74 -16.51 1.02
CA LEU A 256 0.81 -15.54 2.11
C LEU A 256 -0.43 -15.58 3.01
N LEU A 257 -1.62 -15.77 2.42
CA LEU A 257 -2.86 -15.84 3.17
C LEU A 257 -2.92 -17.10 4.03
N ALA A 258 -2.51 -18.26 3.49
CA ALA A 258 -2.45 -19.51 4.24
C ALA A 258 -1.49 -19.38 5.43
N GLU A 259 -0.32 -18.79 5.20
CA GLU A 259 0.68 -18.49 6.22
C GLU A 259 0.14 -17.52 7.29
N ALA A 260 -0.52 -16.43 6.88
CA ALA A 260 -1.09 -15.44 7.80
C ALA A 260 -2.17 -16.06 8.69
N ARG A 261 -3.09 -16.83 8.10
CA ARG A 261 -4.16 -17.53 8.82
C ARG A 261 -3.65 -18.58 9.79
N ALA A 262 -2.62 -19.34 9.39
CA ALA A 262 -1.99 -20.32 10.28
C ALA A 262 -1.38 -19.67 11.54
N ARG A 263 -1.01 -18.39 11.46
CA ARG A 263 -0.40 -17.62 12.55
C ARG A 263 -1.34 -16.63 13.26
N GLY A 264 -2.62 -16.58 12.88
CA GLY A 264 -3.53 -15.56 13.38
C GLY A 264 -3.13 -14.12 13.04
N ASP A 265 -2.33 -13.91 11.98
CA ASP A 265 -1.85 -12.60 11.58
C ASP A 265 -2.95 -11.84 10.80
N VAL A 266 -3.82 -11.18 11.57
CA VAL A 266 -4.97 -10.42 11.06
C VAL A 266 -4.51 -9.26 10.17
N PHE A 267 -3.40 -8.60 10.52
CA PHE A 267 -2.85 -7.51 9.71
C PHE A 267 -2.47 -7.99 8.30
N SER A 268 -1.73 -9.09 8.20
CA SER A 268 -1.32 -9.64 6.90
C SER A 268 -2.50 -10.10 6.05
N GLU A 269 -3.52 -10.71 6.66
CA GLU A 269 -4.77 -11.04 5.96
C GLU A 269 -5.46 -9.77 5.43
N PHE A 270 -5.62 -8.76 6.30
CA PHE A 270 -6.17 -7.47 5.92
C PHE A 270 -5.37 -6.80 4.79
N LEU A 271 -4.04 -6.81 4.84
CA LEU A 271 -3.19 -6.21 3.82
C LEU A 271 -3.43 -6.83 2.43
N LEU A 272 -3.49 -8.17 2.36
CA LEU A 272 -3.76 -8.90 1.12
C LEU A 272 -5.17 -8.62 0.60
N ASP A 273 -6.15 -8.61 1.49
CA ASP A 273 -7.55 -8.31 1.17
C ASP A 273 -7.71 -6.88 0.65
N ALA A 274 -7.08 -5.93 1.32
CA ALA A 274 -7.19 -4.52 1.03
C ALA A 274 -6.50 -4.09 -0.27
N THR A 275 -5.48 -4.83 -0.71
CA THR A 275 -4.66 -4.43 -1.86
C THR A 275 -4.89 -5.27 -3.11
N LEU A 276 -5.13 -6.57 -2.96
CA LEU A 276 -4.94 -7.53 -4.06
C LEU A 276 -6.15 -8.43 -4.27
N ARG A 277 -6.64 -9.09 -3.20
CA ARG A 277 -7.61 -10.19 -3.33
C ARG A 277 -8.94 -9.73 -3.93
N TRP A 278 -9.43 -8.54 -3.59
CA TRP A 278 -10.67 -8.02 -4.15
C TRP A 278 -10.64 -7.97 -5.68
N PHE A 279 -9.52 -7.55 -6.28
CA PHE A 279 -9.39 -7.45 -7.73
C PHE A 279 -9.18 -8.83 -8.38
N LEU A 280 -8.44 -9.73 -7.71
CA LEU A 280 -8.30 -11.12 -8.15
C LEU A 280 -9.65 -11.84 -8.22
N PHE A 281 -10.55 -11.60 -7.26
CA PHE A 281 -11.91 -12.13 -7.30
C PHE A 281 -12.74 -11.61 -8.46
N LEU A 282 -12.53 -10.36 -8.89
CA LEU A 282 -13.15 -9.84 -10.11
C LEU A 282 -12.54 -10.51 -11.35
N CYS A 283 -11.24 -10.80 -11.35
CA CYS A 283 -10.62 -11.55 -12.45
C CYS A 283 -11.13 -13.00 -12.53
N ASP A 284 -11.46 -13.62 -11.39
CA ASP A 284 -12.07 -14.96 -11.31
C ASP A 284 -13.54 -15.01 -11.68
N ASP A 285 -14.18 -13.87 -11.86
CA ASP A 285 -15.63 -13.74 -11.96
C ASP A 285 -16.38 -14.26 -10.71
N THR A 286 -15.81 -14.02 -9.52
CA THR A 286 -16.44 -14.32 -8.23
C THR A 286 -16.69 -13.05 -7.42
N PRO A 287 -17.46 -12.07 -7.91
CA PRO A 287 -17.64 -10.77 -7.25
C PRO A 287 -18.32 -10.87 -5.87
N GLN A 288 -19.04 -11.96 -5.57
CA GLN A 288 -19.63 -12.25 -4.24
C GLN A 288 -18.57 -12.36 -3.15
N ARG A 289 -17.37 -12.83 -3.50
CA ARG A 289 -16.25 -12.92 -2.56
C ARG A 289 -15.71 -11.55 -2.12
N GLY A 290 -16.15 -10.47 -2.75
CA GLY A 290 -15.95 -9.12 -2.21
C GLY A 290 -16.49 -8.94 -0.79
N GLU A 291 -17.51 -9.71 -0.40
CA GLU A 291 -18.03 -9.72 0.98
C GLU A 291 -17.01 -10.28 1.98
N GLU A 292 -16.18 -11.26 1.56
CA GLU A 292 -15.07 -11.77 2.39
C GLU A 292 -14.04 -10.67 2.69
N VAL A 293 -13.70 -9.88 1.66
CA VAL A 293 -12.77 -8.75 1.80
C VAL A 293 -13.36 -7.69 2.73
N LEU A 294 -14.63 -7.34 2.56
CA LEU A 294 -15.30 -6.35 3.40
C LEU A 294 -15.41 -6.80 4.86
N ALA A 295 -15.65 -8.08 5.12
CA ALA A 295 -15.64 -8.64 6.46
C ALA A 295 -14.24 -8.59 7.10
N SER A 296 -13.19 -8.87 6.31
CA SER A 296 -11.79 -8.75 6.75
C SER A 296 -11.43 -7.31 7.14
N ILE A 297 -11.84 -6.33 6.32
CA ILE A 297 -11.67 -4.90 6.60
C ILE A 297 -12.43 -4.49 7.87
N ALA A 298 -13.69 -4.92 8.02
CA ALA A 298 -14.50 -4.59 9.20
C ALA A 298 -13.87 -5.12 10.49
N ARG A 299 -13.35 -6.35 10.48
CA ARG A 299 -12.63 -6.94 11.61
C ARG A 299 -11.36 -6.15 11.98
N TRP A 300 -10.61 -5.66 10.98
CA TRP A 300 -9.48 -4.78 11.23
C TRP A 300 -9.92 -3.44 11.84
N ASP A 301 -11.02 -2.87 11.34
CA ASP A 301 -11.57 -1.58 11.79
C ASP A 301 -12.06 -1.60 13.24
N GLU A 302 -12.56 -2.74 13.73
CA GLU A 302 -12.89 -2.94 15.15
C GLU A 302 -11.67 -2.69 16.06
N GLY A 303 -10.46 -3.04 15.59
CA GLY A 303 -9.22 -2.80 16.29
C GLY A 303 -8.74 -1.35 16.18
N VAL A 304 -8.58 -0.83 14.96
CA VAL A 304 -7.95 0.48 14.71
C VAL A 304 -8.87 1.69 15.00
N GLY A 305 -10.18 1.48 15.06
CA GLY A 305 -11.17 2.51 15.35
C GLY A 305 -11.07 3.72 14.41
N ARG A 306 -10.86 4.92 14.97
CA ARG A 306 -10.88 6.19 14.20
C ARG A 306 -9.69 6.38 13.26
N SER A 307 -8.64 5.56 13.38
CA SER A 307 -7.43 5.66 12.55
C SER A 307 -7.50 4.83 11.26
N ALA A 308 -8.66 4.25 10.92
CA ALA A 308 -8.93 3.39 9.76
C ALA A 308 -8.75 4.02 8.35
N HIS A 309 -7.72 4.84 8.13
CA HIS A 309 -7.47 5.57 6.88
C HIS A 309 -7.22 4.63 5.69
N PHE A 310 -6.47 3.56 5.90
CA PHE A 310 -6.22 2.58 4.84
C PHE A 310 -7.50 1.79 4.51
N SER A 311 -8.29 1.45 5.53
CA SER A 311 -9.59 0.79 5.39
C SER A 311 -10.59 1.61 4.61
N LEU A 312 -10.65 2.95 4.81
CA LEU A 312 -11.52 3.84 4.02
C LEU A 312 -11.25 3.70 2.51
N TRP A 313 -9.97 3.71 2.13
CA TRP A 313 -9.56 3.57 0.74
C TRP A 313 -9.89 2.17 0.20
N SER A 314 -9.56 1.13 0.97
CA SER A 314 -9.78 -0.27 0.59
C SER A 314 -11.26 -0.62 0.43
N ARG A 315 -12.09 -0.20 1.39
CA ARG A 315 -13.54 -0.41 1.40
C ARG A 315 -14.19 0.28 0.20
N LEU A 316 -13.80 1.53 -0.10
CA LEU A 316 -14.30 2.23 -1.28
C LEU A 316 -13.91 1.50 -2.58
N ASN A 317 -12.64 1.08 -2.72
CA ASN A 317 -12.18 0.37 -3.91
C ASN A 317 -12.91 -0.95 -4.11
N THR A 318 -13.03 -1.74 -3.05
CA THR A 318 -13.72 -3.03 -3.08
C THR A 318 -15.19 -2.86 -3.44
N SER A 319 -15.95 -2.10 -2.64
CA SER A 319 -17.41 -2.00 -2.80
C SER A 319 -17.81 -1.37 -4.13
N ALA A 320 -17.18 -0.26 -4.52
CA ALA A 320 -17.54 0.41 -5.77
C ALA A 320 -17.07 -0.36 -7.00
N SER A 321 -15.91 -1.04 -6.96
CA SER A 321 -15.47 -1.87 -8.09
C SER A 321 -16.32 -3.11 -8.27
N VAL A 322 -16.72 -3.77 -7.17
CA VAL A 322 -17.65 -4.91 -7.20
C VAL A 322 -19.00 -4.49 -7.79
N ALA A 323 -19.56 -3.37 -7.34
CA ALA A 323 -20.82 -2.84 -7.88
C ALA A 323 -20.71 -2.51 -9.38
N LEU A 324 -19.64 -1.83 -9.81
CA LEU A 324 -19.40 -1.56 -11.23
C LEU A 324 -19.24 -2.84 -12.05
N TYR A 325 -18.51 -3.84 -11.54
CA TYR A 325 -18.30 -5.12 -12.20
C TYR A 325 -19.61 -5.92 -12.36
N ARG A 326 -20.54 -5.77 -11.43
CA ARG A 326 -21.92 -6.31 -11.48
C ARG A 326 -22.90 -5.49 -12.31
N GLY A 327 -22.47 -4.37 -12.88
CA GLY A 327 -23.37 -3.46 -13.60
C GLY A 327 -24.32 -2.68 -12.70
N GLN A 328 -24.10 -2.70 -11.39
CA GLN A 328 -24.85 -1.94 -10.38
C GLN A 328 -24.32 -0.49 -10.35
N VAL A 329 -24.40 0.20 -11.49
CA VAL A 329 -23.76 1.50 -11.74
C VAL A 329 -24.28 2.60 -10.81
N ALA A 330 -25.58 2.63 -10.54
CA ALA A 330 -26.18 3.58 -9.59
C ALA A 330 -25.67 3.33 -8.16
N GLN A 331 -25.67 2.08 -7.70
CA GLN A 331 -25.15 1.69 -6.39
C GLN A 331 -23.66 2.06 -6.23
N ALA A 332 -22.85 1.83 -7.27
CA ALA A 332 -21.44 2.22 -7.27
C ALA A 332 -21.27 3.74 -7.07
N TRP A 333 -22.16 4.55 -7.64
CA TRP A 333 -22.15 6.00 -7.45
C TRP A 333 -22.62 6.43 -6.06
N GLU A 334 -23.66 5.80 -5.52
CA GLU A 334 -24.12 6.03 -4.14
C GLU A 334 -23.01 5.76 -3.12
N ILE A 335 -22.29 4.64 -3.29
CA ILE A 335 -21.10 4.31 -2.47
C ILE A 335 -20.04 5.41 -2.60
N GLN A 336 -19.75 5.87 -3.83
CA GLN A 336 -18.80 6.94 -4.07
C GLN A 336 -19.23 8.25 -3.40
N GLU A 337 -20.49 8.65 -3.45
CA GLU A 337 -20.96 9.88 -2.81
C GLU A 337 -20.92 9.78 -1.27
N ALA A 338 -21.26 8.62 -0.71
CA ALA A 338 -21.26 8.40 0.73
C ALA A 338 -19.83 8.39 1.32
N GLU A 339 -18.89 7.72 0.66
CA GLU A 339 -17.57 7.43 1.23
C GLU A 339 -16.50 8.47 0.84
N TRP A 340 -16.67 9.14 -0.30
CA TRP A 340 -15.67 10.08 -0.82
C TRP A 340 -15.35 11.25 0.13
N PRO A 341 -16.29 11.91 0.84
CA PRO A 341 -15.96 13.03 1.71
C PRO A 341 -15.01 12.66 2.86
N ALA A 342 -15.07 11.42 3.35
CA ALA A 342 -14.15 10.92 4.36
C ALA A 342 -12.78 10.60 3.74
N LEU A 343 -12.75 9.84 2.64
CA LEU A 343 -11.51 9.48 1.95
C LEU A 343 -10.76 10.73 1.46
N ALA A 344 -11.44 11.69 0.84
CA ALA A 344 -10.87 12.91 0.27
C ALA A 344 -10.13 13.78 1.30
N ARG A 345 -10.50 13.69 2.58
CA ARG A 345 -9.84 14.40 3.70
C ARG A 345 -8.78 13.57 4.40
N SER A 346 -8.72 12.27 4.12
CA SER A 346 -7.80 11.35 4.78
C SER A 346 -6.34 11.56 4.33
N ILE A 347 -5.40 11.14 5.17
CA ILE A 347 -3.98 11.15 4.85
C ILE A 347 -3.65 10.24 3.65
N PHE A 348 -4.46 9.20 3.41
CA PHE A 348 -4.23 8.24 2.33
C PHE A 348 -4.30 8.89 0.94
N MET A 349 -5.06 9.98 0.78
CA MET A 349 -5.08 10.79 -0.45
C MET A 349 -3.82 11.65 -0.66
N ARG A 350 -2.85 11.62 0.26
CA ARG A 350 -1.50 12.17 0.05
C ARG A 350 -0.52 11.14 -0.52
N ILE A 351 -0.85 9.85 -0.47
CA ILE A 351 -0.06 8.80 -1.13
C ILE A 351 -0.44 8.83 -2.62
N ARG A 352 0.50 9.27 -3.47
CA ARG A 352 0.25 9.59 -4.89
C ARG A 352 -0.52 8.48 -5.62
N PHE A 353 0.00 7.25 -5.57
CA PHE A 353 -0.61 6.10 -6.21
C PHE A 353 -2.06 5.84 -5.74
N ALA A 354 -2.29 5.81 -4.43
CA ALA A 354 -3.61 5.58 -3.86
C ALA A 354 -4.62 6.67 -4.26
N ALA A 355 -4.17 7.93 -4.29
CA ALA A 355 -4.99 9.05 -4.75
C ALA A 355 -5.36 8.91 -6.23
N HIS A 356 -4.41 8.47 -7.08
CA HIS A 356 -4.67 8.25 -8.50
C HIS A 356 -5.66 7.12 -8.74
N GLU A 357 -5.54 5.98 -8.04
CA GLU A 357 -6.52 4.90 -8.15
C GLU A 357 -7.92 5.34 -7.70
N ALA A 358 -8.02 6.06 -6.57
CA ALA A 358 -9.30 6.56 -6.07
C ALA A 358 -9.94 7.57 -7.05
N HIS A 359 -9.14 8.48 -7.64
CA HIS A 359 -9.59 9.39 -8.69
C HIS A 359 -10.05 8.65 -9.94
N PHE A 360 -9.33 7.60 -10.35
CA PHE A 360 -9.68 6.83 -11.52
C PHE A 360 -10.99 6.05 -11.32
N LEU A 361 -11.14 5.38 -10.18
CA LEU A 361 -12.38 4.68 -9.82
C LEU A 361 -13.58 5.63 -9.79
N ARG A 362 -13.46 6.78 -9.12
CA ARG A 362 -14.52 7.79 -9.10
C ARG A 362 -14.85 8.32 -10.49
N GLY A 363 -13.84 8.51 -11.32
CA GLY A 363 -14.01 8.93 -12.71
C GLY A 363 -14.75 7.90 -13.56
N ARG A 364 -14.43 6.61 -13.41
CA ARG A 364 -15.11 5.52 -14.12
C ARG A 364 -16.55 5.33 -13.63
N ALA A 365 -16.79 5.42 -12.33
CA ALA A 365 -18.15 5.38 -11.78
C ALA A 365 -19.03 6.51 -12.34
N ALA A 366 -18.49 7.72 -12.40
CA ALA A 366 -19.17 8.86 -13.00
C ALA A 366 -19.41 8.67 -14.51
N LEU A 367 -18.44 8.15 -15.27
CA LEU A 367 -18.63 7.86 -16.69
C LEU A 367 -19.73 6.85 -16.95
N ALA A 368 -19.72 5.73 -16.22
CA ALA A 368 -20.75 4.70 -16.36
C ALA A 368 -22.15 5.27 -16.07
N ASN A 369 -22.29 6.12 -15.04
CA ASN A 369 -23.56 6.80 -14.75
C ASN A 369 -23.96 7.78 -15.85
N ALA A 370 -23.02 8.55 -16.41
CA ALA A 370 -23.29 9.46 -17.51
C ALA A 370 -23.74 8.73 -18.78
N GLU A 371 -23.25 7.50 -19.01
CA GLU A 371 -23.63 6.69 -20.16
C GLU A 371 -25.06 6.14 -20.05
N LEU A 372 -25.49 5.76 -18.85
CA LEU A 372 -26.85 5.28 -18.59
C LEU A 372 -27.88 6.40 -18.38
N ALA A 373 -27.45 7.60 -17.98
CA ALA A 373 -28.33 8.73 -17.70
C ALA A 373 -28.93 9.34 -18.98
N GLU A 374 -30.13 9.92 -18.84
CA GLU A 374 -30.73 10.76 -19.87
C GLU A 374 -29.88 12.01 -20.13
N ALA A 375 -29.93 12.54 -21.36
CA ALA A 375 -29.08 13.67 -21.77
C ALA A 375 -29.18 14.90 -20.84
N SER A 376 -30.37 15.17 -20.28
CA SER A 376 -30.66 16.23 -19.31
C SER A 376 -29.92 16.04 -17.97
N GLU A 377 -29.63 14.79 -17.60
CA GLU A 377 -29.08 14.39 -16.29
C GLU A 377 -27.59 14.05 -16.34
N ARG A 378 -26.96 14.01 -17.52
CA ARG A 378 -25.52 13.65 -17.67
C ARG A 378 -24.55 14.67 -17.10
N ARG A 379 -24.97 15.94 -16.97
CA ARG A 379 -24.07 17.07 -16.70
C ARG A 379 -23.29 16.96 -15.38
N PRO A 380 -23.90 16.55 -14.24
CA PRO A 380 -23.16 16.37 -12.99
C PRO A 380 -22.08 15.27 -13.10
N PHE A 381 -22.42 14.14 -13.70
CA PHE A 381 -21.51 13.01 -13.87
C PHE A 381 -20.33 13.34 -14.78
N THR A 382 -20.58 13.92 -15.95
CA THR A 382 -19.53 14.34 -16.89
C THR A 382 -18.58 15.39 -16.29
N ARG A 383 -19.08 16.30 -15.44
CA ARG A 383 -18.24 17.25 -14.69
C ARG A 383 -17.28 16.55 -13.74
N VAL A 384 -17.74 15.53 -13.01
CA VAL A 384 -16.89 14.75 -12.09
C VAL A 384 -15.85 13.96 -12.88
N ALA A 385 -16.26 13.23 -13.91
CA ALA A 385 -15.34 12.50 -14.79
C ALA A 385 -14.28 13.42 -15.41
N ALA A 386 -14.66 14.60 -15.91
CA ALA A 386 -13.73 15.60 -16.45
C ALA A 386 -12.80 16.20 -15.38
N SER A 387 -13.25 16.33 -14.14
CA SER A 387 -12.41 16.74 -13.02
C SER A 387 -11.34 15.69 -12.72
N MET A 388 -11.72 14.41 -12.65
CA MET A 388 -10.79 13.31 -12.38
C MET A 388 -9.80 13.12 -13.54
N ALA A 389 -10.29 13.16 -14.79
CA ALA A 389 -9.45 13.08 -15.99
C ALA A 389 -8.37 14.17 -16.03
N ARG A 390 -8.73 15.42 -15.66
CA ARG A 390 -7.78 16.54 -15.60
C ARG A 390 -6.74 16.38 -14.49
N ARG A 391 -7.14 15.89 -13.32
CA ARG A 391 -6.20 15.62 -12.21
C ARG A 391 -5.18 14.57 -12.61
N LEU A 392 -5.66 13.44 -13.12
CA LEU A 392 -4.83 12.33 -13.58
C LEU A 392 -3.90 12.71 -14.73
N SER A 393 -4.37 13.50 -15.70
CA SER A 393 -3.55 13.95 -16.83
C SER A 393 -2.42 14.90 -16.43
N ARG A 394 -2.51 15.55 -15.27
CA ARG A 394 -1.50 16.47 -14.73
C ARG A 394 -0.56 15.79 -13.74
N ALA A 395 -0.79 14.52 -13.44
CA ALA A 395 0.05 13.76 -12.52
C ALA A 395 1.42 13.48 -13.14
N PRO A 396 2.50 13.50 -12.34
CA PRO A 396 3.86 13.21 -12.81
C PRO A 396 4.04 11.75 -13.27
N GLU A 397 3.24 10.83 -12.76
CA GLU A 397 3.29 9.40 -13.06
C GLU A 397 2.62 9.08 -14.39
N ALA A 398 3.31 8.30 -15.22
CA ALA A 398 2.79 7.88 -16.51
C ALA A 398 1.54 6.98 -16.40
N SER A 399 1.45 6.15 -15.35
CA SER A 399 0.27 5.31 -15.07
C SER A 399 -0.98 6.16 -14.80
N ALA A 400 -0.84 7.22 -14.00
CA ALA A 400 -1.92 8.16 -13.74
C ALA A 400 -2.39 8.87 -15.02
N ARG A 401 -1.45 9.33 -15.85
CA ARG A 401 -1.80 9.94 -17.15
C ARG A 401 -2.52 8.96 -18.08
N ALA A 402 -2.10 7.69 -18.12
CA ALA A 402 -2.75 6.65 -18.91
C ALA A 402 -4.21 6.42 -18.46
N TRP A 403 -4.45 6.35 -17.14
CA TRP A 403 -5.82 6.32 -16.60
C TRP A 403 -6.62 7.59 -16.93
N GLY A 404 -5.97 8.75 -16.93
CA GLY A 404 -6.56 10.00 -17.41
C GLY A 404 -7.02 9.95 -18.86
N ALA A 405 -6.23 9.33 -19.75
CA ALA A 405 -6.57 9.12 -21.16
C ALA A 405 -7.80 8.21 -21.33
N VAL A 406 -7.93 7.15 -20.51
CA VAL A 406 -9.13 6.29 -20.48
C VAL A 406 -10.38 7.11 -20.19
N LEU A 407 -10.33 8.00 -19.19
CA LEU A 407 -11.46 8.86 -18.82
C LEU A 407 -11.78 9.90 -19.90
N LYS A 408 -10.75 10.53 -20.51
CA LYS A 408 -10.91 11.47 -21.62
C LYS A 408 -11.62 10.82 -22.80
N ALA A 409 -11.21 9.62 -23.20
CA ALA A 409 -11.85 8.91 -24.29
C ALA A 409 -13.32 8.57 -23.99
N GLY A 410 -13.67 8.26 -22.73
CA GLY A 410 -15.07 8.12 -22.31
C GLY A 410 -15.88 9.41 -22.44
N LEU A 411 -15.31 10.55 -22.03
CA LEU A 411 -15.95 11.87 -22.19
C LEU A 411 -16.16 12.24 -23.67
N HIS A 412 -15.17 12.00 -24.52
CA HIS A 412 -15.29 12.24 -25.96
C HIS A 412 -16.38 11.37 -26.60
N ARG A 413 -16.54 10.10 -26.17
CA ARG A 413 -17.65 9.27 -26.64
C ARG A 413 -19.02 9.83 -26.23
N LEU A 414 -19.16 10.23 -24.97
CA LEU A 414 -20.41 10.84 -24.48
C LEU A 414 -20.76 12.14 -25.22
N ALA A 415 -19.75 12.86 -25.71
CA ALA A 415 -19.91 14.06 -26.53
C ALA A 415 -20.14 13.78 -28.03
N GLY A 416 -20.09 12.52 -28.48
CA GLY A 416 -20.21 12.16 -29.90
C GLY A 416 -18.94 12.43 -30.73
N GLU A 417 -17.80 12.69 -30.08
CA GLU A 417 -16.53 13.07 -30.72
C GLU A 417 -15.69 11.82 -31.05
N ALA A 418 -16.16 10.97 -31.96
CA ALA A 418 -15.59 9.66 -32.24
C ALA A 418 -14.08 9.67 -32.56
N ALA A 419 -13.60 10.65 -33.33
CA ALA A 419 -12.17 10.77 -33.67
C ALA A 419 -11.30 11.07 -32.44
N HIS A 420 -11.75 11.98 -31.55
CA HIS A 420 -11.06 12.32 -30.32
C HIS A 420 -11.09 11.16 -29.32
N ALA A 421 -12.23 10.46 -29.21
CA ALA A 421 -12.34 9.25 -28.41
C ALA A 421 -11.33 8.18 -28.84
N ARG A 422 -11.28 7.89 -30.15
CA ARG A 422 -10.32 6.92 -30.71
C ARG A 422 -8.88 7.33 -30.47
N SER A 423 -8.54 8.62 -30.64
CA SER A 423 -7.19 9.13 -30.39
C SER A 423 -6.77 8.94 -28.93
N ALA A 424 -7.64 9.28 -27.97
CA ALA A 424 -7.35 9.12 -26.54
C ALA A 424 -7.29 7.64 -26.11
N ASP A 425 -8.07 6.76 -26.74
CA ASP A 425 -7.95 5.31 -26.52
C ASP A 425 -6.64 4.71 -27.06
N LEU A 426 -6.17 5.19 -28.22
CA LEU A 426 -4.85 4.81 -28.76
C LEU A 426 -3.71 5.28 -27.85
N GLU A 427 -3.79 6.50 -27.33
CA GLU A 427 -2.85 7.03 -26.34
C GLU A 427 -2.83 6.16 -25.07
N ALA A 428 -4.00 5.81 -24.54
CA ALA A 428 -4.11 4.93 -23.37
C ALA A 428 -3.50 3.55 -23.64
N CYS A 429 -3.82 2.93 -24.79
CA CYS A 429 -3.29 1.63 -25.19
C CYS A 429 -1.76 1.63 -25.26
N ALA A 430 -1.17 2.61 -25.96
CA ALA A 430 0.28 2.74 -26.09
C ALA A 430 0.95 2.98 -24.72
N SER A 431 0.34 3.81 -23.87
CA SER A 431 0.86 4.10 -22.53
C SER A 431 0.86 2.85 -21.65
N PHE A 432 -0.25 2.09 -21.61
CA PHE A 432 -0.31 0.87 -20.81
C PHE A 432 0.66 -0.21 -21.30
N GLU A 433 0.90 -0.32 -22.60
CA GLU A 433 1.90 -1.24 -23.14
C GLU A 433 3.33 -0.87 -22.71
N GLN A 434 3.69 0.42 -22.78
CA GLN A 434 4.99 0.91 -22.30
C GLN A 434 5.18 0.69 -20.80
N LEU A 435 4.11 0.76 -20.02
CA LEU A 435 4.10 0.54 -18.58
C LEU A 435 3.99 -0.94 -18.18
N ASP A 436 3.92 -1.86 -19.14
CA ASP A 436 3.64 -3.28 -18.92
C ASP A 436 2.30 -3.56 -18.21
N MET A 437 1.32 -2.65 -18.27
CA MET A 437 0.01 -2.80 -17.63
C MET A 437 -0.97 -3.57 -18.53
N GLN A 438 -0.70 -4.85 -18.74
CA GLN A 438 -1.34 -5.67 -19.77
C GLN A 438 -2.88 -5.68 -19.69
N LEU A 439 -3.46 -5.81 -18.49
CA LEU A 439 -4.92 -5.86 -18.32
C LEU A 439 -5.59 -4.58 -18.81
N HIS A 440 -5.01 -3.44 -18.46
CA HIS A 440 -5.49 -2.12 -18.90
C HIS A 440 -5.29 -1.91 -20.40
N GLY A 441 -4.15 -2.36 -20.94
CA GLY A 441 -3.87 -2.29 -22.38
C GLY A 441 -4.87 -3.10 -23.22
N TRP A 442 -5.21 -4.31 -22.79
CA TRP A 442 -6.24 -5.13 -23.46
C TRP A 442 -7.64 -4.54 -23.31
N ALA A 443 -7.99 -3.97 -22.15
CA ALA A 443 -9.26 -3.25 -21.98
C ALA A 443 -9.36 -2.01 -22.90
N ALA A 444 -8.27 -1.29 -23.13
CA ALA A 444 -8.23 -0.19 -24.10
C ALA A 444 -8.40 -0.70 -25.54
N ARG A 445 -7.75 -1.82 -25.91
CA ARG A 445 -7.93 -2.47 -27.23
C ARG A 445 -9.36 -2.97 -27.44
N TRP A 446 -9.99 -3.51 -26.41
CA TRP A 446 -11.39 -3.94 -26.43
C TRP A 446 -12.34 -2.78 -26.76
N ARG A 447 -12.06 -1.58 -26.25
CA ARG A 447 -12.77 -0.34 -26.58
C ARG A 447 -12.52 0.18 -28.00
N LEU A 448 -11.30 0.01 -28.49
CA LEU A 448 -10.90 0.38 -29.86
C LEU A 448 -11.43 -0.60 -30.92
N ALA A 449 -11.98 -1.74 -30.51
CA ALA A 449 -12.43 -2.77 -31.43
C ALA A 449 -13.48 -2.22 -32.41
N GLU A 450 -13.12 -2.18 -33.69
CA GLU A 450 -14.00 -1.72 -34.78
C GLU A 450 -15.05 -2.77 -35.16
N ASN A 451 -14.91 -4.01 -34.67
CA ASN A 451 -15.83 -5.12 -34.89
C ASN A 451 -15.73 -6.16 -33.77
N ASP A 452 -16.68 -7.08 -33.73
CA ASP A 452 -16.75 -8.13 -32.70
C ASP A 452 -15.55 -9.07 -32.72
N ALA A 453 -14.96 -9.35 -33.89
CA ALA A 453 -13.77 -10.20 -33.98
C ALA A 453 -12.56 -9.59 -33.24
N LYS A 454 -12.33 -8.29 -33.39
CA LYS A 454 -11.28 -7.57 -32.64
C LYS A 454 -11.59 -7.50 -31.15
N ARG A 455 -12.87 -7.40 -30.79
CA ARG A 455 -13.32 -7.41 -29.40
C ARG A 455 -13.07 -8.77 -28.74
N GLN A 456 -13.46 -9.86 -29.40
CA GLN A 456 -13.22 -11.24 -28.97
C GLN A 456 -11.72 -11.56 -28.89
N ALA A 457 -10.89 -11.02 -29.78
CA ALA A 457 -9.44 -11.20 -29.70
C ALA A 457 -8.83 -10.57 -28.43
N ALA A 458 -9.30 -9.38 -28.04
CA ALA A 458 -8.89 -8.75 -26.79
C ALA A 458 -9.37 -9.55 -25.56
N GLU A 459 -10.60 -10.08 -25.60
CA GLU A 459 -11.14 -10.94 -24.56
C GLU A 459 -10.36 -12.25 -24.43
N ALA A 460 -10.06 -12.92 -25.55
CA ALA A 460 -9.25 -14.14 -25.57
C ALA A 460 -7.85 -13.91 -25.00
N ALA A 461 -7.23 -12.76 -25.27
CA ALA A 461 -5.93 -12.39 -24.71
C ALA A 461 -5.95 -12.19 -23.19
N LEU A 462 -7.08 -11.73 -22.63
CA LEU A 462 -7.31 -11.64 -21.19
C LEU A 462 -7.61 -13.01 -20.58
N SER A 463 -8.42 -13.84 -21.23
CA SER A 463 -8.69 -15.22 -20.78
C SER A 463 -7.42 -16.07 -20.76
N ALA A 464 -6.54 -15.92 -21.75
CA ALA A 464 -5.22 -16.57 -21.75
C ALA A 464 -4.32 -16.16 -20.57
N ARG A 465 -4.65 -15.06 -19.88
CA ARG A 465 -3.97 -14.59 -18.67
C ARG A 465 -4.70 -14.96 -17.38
N GLY A 466 -5.78 -15.74 -17.47
CA GLY A 466 -6.54 -16.20 -16.30
C GLY A 466 -7.66 -15.26 -15.85
N VAL A 467 -8.27 -14.52 -16.79
CA VAL A 467 -9.52 -13.78 -16.55
C VAL A 467 -10.72 -14.62 -17.01
N SER A 468 -11.64 -14.92 -16.09
CA SER A 468 -12.82 -15.76 -16.34
C SER A 468 -13.87 -15.05 -17.21
N ALA A 469 -14.19 -13.79 -16.90
CA ALA A 469 -15.18 -13.00 -17.64
C ALA A 469 -14.54 -11.70 -18.20
N PRO A 470 -13.77 -11.80 -19.30
CA PRO A 470 -12.95 -10.70 -19.80
C PRO A 470 -13.76 -9.47 -20.22
N GLY A 471 -14.96 -9.64 -20.78
CA GLY A 471 -15.84 -8.52 -21.14
C GLY A 471 -16.25 -7.66 -19.93
N ARG A 472 -16.56 -8.28 -18.78
CA ARG A 472 -16.89 -7.55 -17.53
C ARG A 472 -15.67 -6.81 -17.00
N LEU A 473 -14.50 -7.44 -17.03
CA LEU A 473 -13.25 -6.80 -16.62
C LEU A 473 -12.91 -5.61 -17.53
N CYS A 474 -13.06 -5.75 -18.85
CA CYS A 474 -12.87 -4.66 -19.81
C CYS A 474 -13.80 -3.48 -19.53
N ALA A 475 -15.08 -3.74 -19.25
CA ALA A 475 -16.06 -2.71 -18.89
C ALA A 475 -15.65 -1.99 -17.59
N LEU A 476 -15.32 -2.75 -16.53
CA LEU A 476 -14.83 -2.21 -15.25
C LEU A 476 -13.60 -1.32 -15.44
N LEU A 477 -12.58 -1.81 -16.15
CA LEU A 477 -11.32 -1.10 -16.32
C LEU A 477 -11.46 0.15 -17.18
N SER A 478 -12.43 0.14 -18.09
CA SER A 478 -12.61 1.23 -19.03
C SER A 478 -13.66 2.27 -18.65
N GLY A 479 -14.48 2.00 -17.63
CA GLY A 479 -15.57 2.87 -17.21
C GLY A 479 -16.77 2.86 -18.17
N SER A 480 -16.86 1.84 -19.03
CA SER A 480 -18.08 1.53 -19.77
C SER A 480 -19.01 0.68 -18.89
N PRO A 481 -20.34 0.88 -18.96
CA PRO A 481 -21.27 0.00 -18.27
C PRO A 481 -21.10 -1.43 -18.81
N PRO A 482 -21.04 -2.47 -17.95
CA PRO A 482 -21.02 -3.84 -18.42
C PRO A 482 -22.36 -4.17 -19.09
N ALA A 483 -22.37 -5.20 -19.94
CA ALA A 483 -23.62 -5.77 -20.42
C ALA A 483 -24.47 -6.21 -19.21
N PRO A 484 -25.80 -5.97 -19.21
CA PRO A 484 -26.65 -6.39 -18.12
C PRO A 484 -26.51 -7.91 -17.89
N GLU A 485 -26.45 -8.33 -16.62
CA GLU A 485 -26.48 -9.76 -16.28
C GLU A 485 -27.76 -10.37 -16.87
N ALA A 486 -27.62 -11.48 -17.60
CA ALA A 486 -28.77 -12.27 -17.99
C ALA A 486 -29.41 -12.80 -16.70
N THR A 487 -30.58 -12.28 -16.37
CA THR A 487 -31.39 -12.69 -15.21
C THR A 487 -31.71 -14.17 -15.20
#